data_AF-A0A9D6TAM9-F1
#
_entry.id   AF-A0A9D6TAM9-F1
#
_cell.length_a   1.000
_cell.length_b   1.000
_cell.length_c   1.000
_cell.angle_alpha   90.00
_cell.angle_beta   90.00
_cell.angle_gamma   90.00
#
_symmetry.space_group_name_H-M   'P 1'
#
loop_
_entity.id
_entity.type
_entity.pdbx_description
1 polymer ?
#
loop_
_entity_poly.entity_id
_entity_poly.type
_entity_poly.pdbx_seq_one_letter_code
_entity_poly.pdbx_strand_id
1 'polypeptide(L)'
;MTGGDFKRWLYRGQRPNWIARILNRAWATVASSGVAPNFLVTLEVAGRRSGRTISLPLVIAVVDDQRYLVSMLGENVQWVHNVRAAGGVAVLRSGGREEIQLRWL
;
A
#
# COMPACT_ATOMS: atom_id res chain seq x y z
N MET A 1 -5.56 13.25 -6.08
CA MET A 1 -6.68 12.36 -6.48
C MET A 1 -7.41 12.00 -5.19
N THR A 2 -8.72 12.23 -5.11
CA THR A 2 -9.54 12.04 -3.89
C THR A 2 -9.99 10.58 -3.76
N GLY A 3 -10.29 10.13 -2.54
CA GLY A 3 -10.58 8.70 -2.22
C GLY A 3 -11.70 8.03 -3.02
N GLY A 4 -12.54 8.79 -3.74
CA GLY A 4 -13.59 8.27 -4.64
C GLY A 4 -13.07 7.66 -5.94
N ASP A 5 -11.94 8.15 -6.47
CA ASP A 5 -11.35 7.65 -7.72
C ASP A 5 -10.79 6.23 -7.54
N PHE A 6 -10.34 5.93 -6.32
CA PHE A 6 -9.68 4.70 -5.96
C PHE A 6 -10.62 3.50 -5.90
N LYS A 7 -11.82 3.68 -5.31
CA LYS A 7 -12.88 2.65 -5.31
C LYS A 7 -13.25 2.26 -6.74
N ARG A 8 -13.28 3.24 -7.66
CA ARG A 8 -13.60 3.00 -9.07
C ARG A 8 -12.50 2.24 -9.82
N TRP A 9 -11.24 2.41 -9.44
CA TRP A 9 -10.09 1.68 -9.99
C TRP A 9 -10.05 0.21 -9.52
N LEU A 10 -10.36 -0.07 -8.26
CA LEU A 10 -10.43 -1.43 -7.69
C LEU A 10 -11.54 -2.31 -8.29
N TYR A 11 -12.66 -1.71 -8.70
CA TYR A 11 -13.82 -2.47 -9.20
C TYR A 11 -13.97 -2.45 -10.74
N ARG A 12 -13.07 -1.81 -11.50
CA ARG A 12 -13.13 -1.82 -12.99
C ARG A 12 -11.90 -2.44 -13.64
N GLY A 13 -12.16 -3.54 -14.37
CA GLY A 13 -11.37 -3.98 -15.54
C GLY A 13 -10.16 -4.85 -15.24
N GLN A 14 -10.30 -6.17 -15.47
CA GLN A 14 -9.34 -7.30 -15.67
C GLN A 14 -7.97 -7.37 -14.95
N ARG A 15 -7.35 -6.28 -14.48
CA ARG A 15 -6.27 -6.25 -13.48
C ARG A 15 -6.67 -6.23 -11.97
N PRO A 16 -7.95 -6.18 -11.48
CA PRO A 16 -8.26 -5.86 -10.08
C PRO A 16 -8.61 -7.07 -9.18
N ASN A 17 -8.89 -8.25 -9.74
CA ASN A 17 -9.36 -9.40 -8.96
C ASN A 17 -8.32 -9.91 -7.96
N TRP A 18 -7.03 -9.79 -8.28
CA TRP A 18 -5.97 -10.30 -7.41
C TRP A 18 -5.73 -9.38 -6.19
N ILE A 19 -5.85 -8.04 -6.33
CA ILE A 19 -5.85 -7.12 -5.18
C ILE A 19 -7.04 -7.46 -4.29
N ALA A 20 -8.24 -7.61 -4.87
CA ALA A 20 -9.43 -8.00 -4.12
C ALA A 20 -9.24 -9.33 -3.36
N ARG A 21 -8.56 -10.32 -3.95
CA ARG A 21 -8.21 -11.59 -3.28
C ARG A 21 -7.22 -11.40 -2.13
N ILE A 22 -6.24 -10.51 -2.26
CA ILE A 22 -5.31 -10.21 -1.16
C ILE A 22 -6.04 -9.49 -0.04
N LEU A 23 -6.87 -8.50 -0.36
CA LEU A 23 -7.72 -7.83 0.63
C LEU A 23 -8.55 -8.88 1.38
N ASN A 24 -9.21 -9.78 0.65
CA ASN A 24 -10.02 -10.85 1.24
C ASN A 24 -9.19 -11.79 2.14
N ARG A 25 -7.97 -12.14 1.74
CA ARG A 25 -7.06 -12.98 2.54
C ARG A 25 -6.57 -12.26 3.79
N ALA A 26 -6.23 -10.98 3.70
CA ALA A 26 -5.87 -10.16 4.86
C ALA A 26 -7.04 -10.09 5.86
N TRP A 27 -8.26 -9.83 5.37
CA TRP A 27 -9.48 -9.87 6.19
C TRP A 27 -9.68 -11.23 6.87
N ALA A 28 -9.49 -12.33 6.15
CA ALA A 28 -9.61 -13.67 6.71
C ALA A 28 -8.55 -13.96 7.80
N THR A 29 -7.28 -13.57 7.59
CA THR A 29 -6.20 -13.71 8.57
C THR A 29 -6.47 -12.91 9.84
N VAL A 30 -7.10 -11.74 9.71
CA VAL A 30 -7.40 -10.85 10.83
C VAL A 30 -8.57 -11.35 11.65
N ALA A 31 -9.62 -11.79 10.97
CA ALA A 31 -10.74 -12.46 11.62
C ALA A 31 -10.31 -13.73 12.39
N SER A 32 -9.17 -14.34 12.01
CA SER A 32 -8.64 -15.54 12.65
C SER A 32 -7.48 -15.32 13.64
N SER A 33 -6.90 -14.11 13.73
CA SER A 33 -5.73 -13.83 14.59
C SER A 33 -6.00 -12.85 15.75
N GLY A 34 -7.17 -12.20 15.80
CA GLY A 34 -7.51 -11.25 16.88
C GLY A 34 -6.70 -9.95 16.86
N VAL A 35 -5.86 -9.74 15.84
CA VAL A 35 -5.03 -8.54 15.66
C VAL A 35 -5.83 -7.45 14.93
N ALA A 36 -5.82 -6.22 15.47
CA ALA A 36 -6.61 -5.09 15.00
C ALA A 36 -6.35 -4.66 13.52
N PRO A 37 -7.24 -3.85 12.88
CA PRO A 37 -7.37 -3.61 11.42
C PRO A 37 -6.19 -3.01 10.61
N ASN A 38 -4.96 -2.98 11.14
CA ASN A 38 -3.88 -2.09 10.66
C ASN A 38 -3.12 -2.56 9.40
N PHE A 39 -3.65 -3.52 8.66
CA PHE A 39 -3.00 -4.13 7.49
C PHE A 39 -3.31 -3.39 6.19
N LEU A 40 -4.33 -2.53 6.14
CA LEU A 40 -4.63 -1.72 4.95
C LEU A 40 -4.29 -0.26 5.19
N VAL A 41 -3.41 0.25 4.34
CA VAL A 41 -2.93 1.62 4.40
C VAL A 41 -2.94 2.23 3.00
N THR A 42 -3.08 3.54 2.90
CA THR A 42 -2.80 4.25 1.66
C THR A 42 -1.38 4.81 1.73
N LEU A 43 -0.52 4.37 0.81
CA LEU A 43 0.79 4.96 0.60
C LEU A 43 0.65 6.21 -0.26
N GLU A 44 1.27 7.30 0.16
CA GLU A 44 1.47 8.50 -0.64
C GLU A 44 2.97 8.72 -0.88
N VAL A 45 3.34 8.92 -2.14
CA VAL A 45 4.74 9.16 -2.54
C VAL A 45 4.81 10.12 -3.73
N ALA A 46 5.84 10.95 -3.78
CA ALA A 46 6.09 11.81 -4.93
C ALA A 46 6.40 10.97 -6.18
N GLY A 47 5.67 11.21 -7.27
CA GLY A 47 5.94 10.55 -8.55
C GLY A 47 7.28 11.01 -9.11
N ARG A 48 8.22 10.08 -9.34
CA ARG A 48 9.60 10.43 -9.74
C ARG A 48 9.72 11.23 -11.05
N ARG A 49 8.74 11.09 -11.95
CA ARG A 49 8.70 11.81 -13.23
C ARG A 49 7.85 13.07 -13.21
N SER A 50 6.79 13.08 -12.39
CA SER A 50 5.77 14.13 -12.41
C SER A 50 5.85 15.08 -11.22
N GLY A 51 6.58 14.72 -10.16
CA GLY A 51 6.59 15.42 -8.87
C GLY A 51 5.28 15.36 -8.08
N ARG A 52 4.17 14.96 -8.72
CA ARG A 52 2.84 14.90 -8.08
C ARG A 52 2.78 13.78 -7.06
N THR A 53 2.08 14.01 -5.96
CA THR A 53 1.75 12.96 -5.00
C THR A 53 0.88 11.89 -5.65
N ILE A 54 1.38 10.65 -5.63
CA ILE A 54 0.67 9.45 -6.07
C ILE A 54 0.20 8.71 -4.81
N SER A 55 -1.07 8.35 -4.76
CA SER A 55 -1.68 7.62 -3.65
C SER A 55 -2.19 6.27 -4.13
N LEU A 56 -1.87 5.20 -3.40
CA LEU A 56 -2.32 3.84 -3.68
C LEU A 56 -2.47 3.06 -2.38
N PRO A 57 -3.43 2.12 -2.26
CA PRO A 57 -3.45 1.26 -1.10
C PRO A 57 -2.33 0.23 -1.20
N LEU A 58 -1.83 -0.13 -0.04
CA LEU A 58 -0.93 -1.24 0.15
C LEU A 58 -1.41 -2.08 1.33
N VAL A 59 -0.93 -3.32 1.32
CA VAL A 59 -1.06 -4.22 2.45
C VAL A 59 0.24 -4.17 3.24
N ILE A 60 0.12 -4.00 4.55
CA ILE A 60 1.21 -4.19 5.51
C ILE A 60 1.16 -5.64 6.00
N ALA A 61 2.29 -6.32 5.91
CA ALA A 61 2.54 -7.55 6.65
C ALA A 61 3.32 -7.21 7.92
N VAL A 62 2.94 -7.84 9.03
CA VAL A 62 3.71 -7.80 10.28
C VAL A 62 4.36 -9.16 10.47
N VAL A 63 5.69 -9.19 10.51
CA VAL A 63 6.50 -10.39 10.72
C VAL A 63 7.56 -10.01 11.74
N ASP A 64 7.67 -10.78 12.83
CA ASP A 64 8.63 -10.52 13.92
C ASP A 64 8.60 -9.06 14.43
N ASP A 65 7.39 -8.54 14.68
CA ASP A 65 7.12 -7.15 15.10
C ASP A 65 7.59 -6.05 14.11
N GLN A 66 8.02 -6.42 12.90
CA GLN A 66 8.41 -5.49 11.84
C GLN A 66 7.29 -5.33 10.80
N ARG A 67 7.08 -4.08 10.34
CA ARG A 67 6.07 -3.73 9.33
C ARG A 67 6.70 -3.70 7.94
N TYR A 68 6.18 -4.54 7.04
CA TYR A 68 6.62 -4.64 5.65
C TYR A 68 5.53 -4.18 4.69
N LEU A 69 5.88 -3.23 3.81
CA LEU A 69 5.02 -2.91 2.66
C LEU A 69 5.18 -3.98 1.60
N VAL A 70 4.11 -4.73 1.36
CA VAL A 70 4.14 -5.79 0.35
C VAL A 70 3.92 -5.18 -1.02
N SER A 71 4.92 -5.34 -1.91
CA SER A 71 4.71 -5.09 -3.33
C SER A 71 3.90 -6.22 -3.93
N MET A 72 2.59 -6.08 -3.80
CA MET A 72 1.66 -7.11 -4.23
C MET A 72 1.85 -7.40 -5.75
N LEU A 73 2.19 -6.41 -6.59
CA LEU A 73 2.38 -6.55 -8.05
C LEU A 73 3.81 -6.92 -8.48
N GLY A 74 4.65 -7.41 -7.57
CA GLY A 74 6.05 -7.77 -7.83
C GLY A 74 7.02 -6.58 -7.73
N GLU A 75 8.32 -6.82 -7.92
CA GLU A 75 9.37 -5.82 -7.62
C GLU A 75 9.34 -4.59 -8.55
N ASN A 76 8.77 -4.71 -9.75
CA ASN A 76 8.87 -3.69 -10.80
C ASN A 76 7.67 -2.72 -10.83
N VAL A 77 7.10 -2.44 -9.67
CA VAL A 77 5.93 -1.57 -9.53
C VAL A 77 6.30 -0.11 -9.44
N GLN A 78 5.50 0.76 -10.06
CA GLN A 78 5.84 2.18 -10.17
C GLN A 78 6.02 2.88 -8.81
N TRP A 79 5.28 2.45 -7.78
CA TRP A 79 5.39 3.07 -6.46
C TRP A 79 6.72 2.77 -5.78
N VAL A 80 7.27 1.55 -5.92
CA VAL A 80 8.60 1.18 -5.38
C VAL A 80 9.67 2.08 -5.98
N HIS A 81 9.63 2.27 -7.30
CA HIS A 81 10.56 3.17 -7.99
C HIS A 81 10.41 4.63 -7.56
N ASN A 82 9.18 5.07 -7.27
CA ASN A 82 8.93 6.42 -6.77
C ASN A 82 9.48 6.59 -5.36
N VAL A 83 9.27 5.61 -4.47
CA VAL A 83 9.82 5.60 -3.11
C VAL A 83 11.34 5.61 -3.14
N ARG A 84 11.96 4.78 -3.99
CA ARG A 84 13.42 4.76 -4.17
C ARG A 84 13.95 6.11 -4.61
N ALA A 85 13.30 6.73 -5.60
CA ALA A 85 13.67 8.06 -6.08
C ALA A 85 13.47 9.16 -5.02
N ALA A 86 12.51 8.98 -4.11
CA ALA A 86 12.28 9.85 -2.94
C ALA A 86 13.21 9.52 -1.75
N GLY A 87 14.26 8.71 -1.93
CA GLY A 87 15.19 8.35 -0.87
C GLY A 87 14.60 7.46 0.22
N GLY A 88 13.51 6.73 -0.07
CA GLY A 88 12.80 5.89 0.89
C GLY A 88 11.67 6.60 1.65
N VAL A 89 11.50 7.92 1.45
CA VAL A 89 10.48 8.71 2.14
C VAL A 89 9.10 8.48 1.52
N ALA A 90 8.11 8.21 2.37
CA ALA A 90 6.71 8.13 1.98
C ALA A 90 5.79 8.45 3.16
N VAL A 91 4.49 8.51 2.88
CA VAL A 91 3.45 8.71 3.90
C VAL A 91 2.49 7.53 3.88
N LEU A 92 2.13 7.02 5.05
CA LEU A 92 1.00 6.10 5.22
C LEU A 92 -0.22 6.83 5.76
N ARG A 93 -1.38 6.46 5.23
CA ARG A 93 -2.67 6.87 5.76
C ARG A 93 -3.50 5.66 6.18
N SER A 94 -3.86 5.62 7.46
CA SER A 94 -4.79 4.65 8.05
C SER A 94 -5.39 5.25 9.34
N GLY A 95 -6.47 6.02 9.20
CA GLY A 95 -7.05 6.80 10.30
C GLY A 95 -6.23 8.04 10.72
N GLY A 96 -4.94 8.08 10.43
CA GLY A 96 -4.04 9.22 10.61
C GLY A 96 -3.03 9.34 9.47
N ARG A 97 -2.11 10.32 9.56
CA ARG A 97 -1.00 10.52 8.62
C ARG A 97 0.31 10.20 9.33
N GLU A 98 1.02 9.18 8.84
CA GLU A 98 2.32 8.74 9.37
C GLU A 98 3.39 8.92 8.29
N GLU A 99 4.42 9.72 8.57
CA GLU A 99 5.61 9.78 7.70
C GLU A 99 6.51 8.58 8.01
N ILE A 100 6.94 7.88 6.95
CA ILE A 100 7.71 6.65 7.07
C ILE A 100 8.98 6.70 6.23
N GLN A 101 9.98 5.96 6.69
CA GLN A 101 11.21 5.69 5.95
C GLN A 101 11.28 4.20 5.62
N LEU A 102 11.23 3.89 4.33
CA LEU A 102 11.34 2.52 3.84
C LEU A 102 12.81 2.08 3.77
N ARG A 103 13.08 0.92 4.36
CA ARG A 103 14.35 0.22 4.25
C ARG A 103 14.16 -1.03 3.40
N TRP A 104 15.10 -1.27 2.49
CA TRP A 104 15.15 -2.46 1.65
C TRP A 104 15.94 -3.53 2.41
N LEU A 105 15.45 -4.77 2.38
CA LEU A 105 16.21 -5.95 2.78
C LEU A 105 17.06 -6.44 1.60
#